data_AF-A0A3C0KQ98-F1
#
_entry.id   AF-A0A3C0KQ98-F1
#
_cell.length_a   1.000
_cell.length_b   1.000
_cell.length_c   1.000
_cell.angle_alpha   90.00
_cell.angle_beta   90.00
_cell.angle_gamma   90.00
#
_symmetry.space_group_name_H-M   'P 1'
#
loop_
_entity.id
_entity.type
_entity.pdbx_description
1 polymer ?
#
loop_
_entity_poly.entity_id
_entity_poly.type
_entity_poly.pdbx_seq_one_letter_code
_entity_poly.pdbx_strand_id
1 'polypeptide(L)' 'MAASASGKKGAIQRIFALSVALWSGLSIDEVGYLDLPYAPPFGGAWDAIHVAAQEIMKKM' A
#
# COMPACT_ATOMS: atom_id res chain seq x y z
N MET A 1 -1.43 -13.84 5.69
CA MET A 1 -0.01 -13.64 5.31
C MET A 1 0.11 -13.71 3.78
N ALA A 2 -0.57 -12.81 3.07
CA ALA A 2 -0.47 -12.71 1.61
C ALA A 2 -0.97 -11.31 1.20
N ALA A 3 -0.30 -10.67 0.25
CA ALA A 3 -0.69 -9.38 -0.31
C ALA A 3 -1.14 -9.56 -1.77
N SER A 4 -2.32 -9.05 -2.11
CA SER A 4 -2.88 -9.15 -3.46
C SER A 4 -3.48 -7.80 -3.85
N ALA A 5 -3.15 -7.30 -5.04
CA ALA A 5 -3.75 -6.12 -5.62
C ALA A 5 -4.20 -6.40 -7.05
N SER A 6 -5.38 -5.91 -7.43
CA SER A 6 -5.92 -6.04 -8.79
C SER A 6 -6.22 -4.65 -9.36
N GLY A 7 -5.81 -4.37 -10.59
CA GLY A 7 -6.02 -3.08 -11.24
C GLY A 7 -5.17 -2.89 -12.52
N LYS A 8 -5.64 -2.05 -13.46
CA LYS A 8 -5.04 -1.90 -14.80
C LYS A 8 -3.63 -1.27 -14.82
N LYS A 9 -3.27 -0.46 -13.80
CA LYS A 9 -1.94 0.18 -13.67
C LYS A 9 -1.50 0.23 -12.21
N GLY A 10 -0.22 -0.05 -11.94
CA GLY A 10 0.38 0.10 -10.59
C GLY A 10 0.17 -1.05 -9.61
N ALA A 11 -0.60 -2.09 -9.98
CA ALA A 11 -0.97 -3.16 -9.06
C ALA A 11 0.23 -4.00 -8.60
N ILE A 12 1.20 -4.23 -9.50
CA ILE A 12 2.42 -4.99 -9.20
C ILE A 12 3.29 -4.25 -8.18
N GLN A 13 3.49 -2.94 -8.35
CA GLN A 13 4.26 -2.10 -7.43
C GLN A 13 3.67 -2.11 -6.02
N ARG A 14 2.34 -2.06 -5.89
CA ARG A 14 1.64 -2.14 -4.61
C ARG A 14 1.81 -3.48 -3.91
N ILE A 15 1.76 -4.59 -4.67
CA ILE A 15 2.01 -5.91 -4.12
C ILE A 15 3.42 -6.00 -3.56
N PHE A 16 4.44 -5.51 -4.28
CA PHE A 16 5.81 -5.49 -3.77
C PHE A 16 5.95 -4.67 -2.49
N ALA A 17 5.37 -3.46 -2.44
CA ALA A 17 5.40 -2.63 -1.24
C ALA A 17 4.72 -3.31 -0.04
N LEU A 18 3.54 -3.91 -0.23
CA LEU A 18 2.83 -4.65 0.81
C LEU A 18 3.57 -5.91 1.26
N SER A 19 4.24 -6.62 0.34
CA SER A 19 5.08 -7.77 0.66
C SER A 19 6.27 -7.38 1.53
N VAL A 20 6.94 -6.27 1.24
CA VAL A 20 8.04 -5.75 2.07
C VAL A 20 7.52 -5.32 3.43
N ALA A 21 6.41 -4.59 3.50
CA ALA A 21 5.81 -4.17 4.75
C ALA A 21 5.45 -5.37 5.66
N LEU A 22 4.89 -6.43 5.07
CA LEU A 22 4.57 -7.67 5.78
C LEU A 22 5.84 -8.39 6.26
N TRP A 23 6.87 -8.46 5.41
CA TRP A 23 8.14 -9.09 5.74
C TRP A 23 8.87 -8.35 6.87
N SER A 24 8.82 -7.01 6.86
CA SER A 24 9.41 -6.14 7.88
C SER A 24 8.57 -6.06 9.16
N GLY A 25 7.36 -6.63 9.19
CA GLY A 25 6.48 -6.60 10.36
C GLY A 25 5.93 -5.21 10.69
N LEU A 26 5.79 -4.33 9.69
CA LEU A 26 5.24 -2.98 9.89
C LEU A 26 3.80 -3.03 10.38
N SER A 27 3.46 -2.15 11.31
CA SER A 27 2.09 -1.91 11.75
C SER A 27 1.28 -1.15 10.67
N ILE A 28 -0.05 -1.19 10.76
CA ILE A 28 -0.93 -0.50 9.81
C ILE A 28 -0.77 1.03 9.84
N ASP A 29 -0.43 1.60 11.00
CA ASP A 29 -0.12 3.02 11.13
C ASP A 29 1.14 3.37 10.33
N GLU A 30 2.22 2.60 10.51
CA GLU A 30 3.47 2.78 9.77
C GLU A 30 3.28 2.60 8.26
N VAL A 31 2.46 1.65 7.83
CA VAL A 31 2.09 1.46 6.42
C VAL A 31 1.30 2.64 5.88
N GLY A 32 0.46 3.25 6.71
CA GLY A 32 -0.32 4.45 6.38
C GLY A 32 0.53 5.70 6.14
N TYR A 33 1.74 5.75 6.71
CA TYR A 33 2.69 6.86 6.55
C TYR A 33 3.91 6.50 5.68
N LEU A 34 3.92 5.34 5.03
CA LEU A 34 5.04 4.90 4.20
C LEU A 34 5.22 5.85 3.00
N ASP A 35 6.43 6.35 2.79
CA ASP A 35 6.76 7.19 1.63
C ASP A 35 6.79 6.33 0.36
N LEU A 36 5.70 6.37 -0.40
CA LEU A 36 5.55 5.64 -1.64
C LEU A 36 5.83 6.57 -2.82
N PRO A 37 6.68 6.18 -3.78
CA PRO A 37 7.05 7.04 -4.89
C PRO A 37 5.83 7.41 -5.74
N TYR A 38 5.58 8.72 -5.84
CA TYR A 38 4.58 9.26 -6.75
C TYR A 38 5.09 9.20 -8.19
N ALA A 39 4.41 8.43 -9.02
CA ALA A 39 4.73 8.32 -10.43
C ALA A 39 3.43 8.32 -11.24
N PRO A 40 2.95 9.45 -11.80
CA PRO A 40 1.69 9.56 -12.54
C PRO A 40 1.40 8.44 -13.57
N PRO A 41 2.40 7.86 -14.29
CA PRO A 41 2.15 6.72 -15.17
C PRO A 41 1.96 5.36 -14.45
N PHE A 42 2.41 5.23 -13.19
CA PHE A 42 2.46 3.98 -12.41
C PHE A 42 1.74 4.01 -11.04
N GLY A 43 1.42 5.18 -10.48
CA GLY A 43 0.80 5.37 -9.15
C GLY A 43 0.41 6.83 -8.85
N GLY A 44 -0.75 7.03 -8.21
CA GLY A 44 -1.25 8.35 -7.80
C GLY A 44 -0.54 8.88 -6.54
N ALA A 45 -0.73 10.16 -6.19
CA ALA A 45 -0.10 10.78 -5.01
C ALA A 45 -0.64 10.21 -3.69
N TRP A 46 -1.89 9.73 -3.73
CA TRP A 46 -2.47 8.85 -2.74
C TRP A 46 -2.55 7.46 -3.36
N ASP A 47 -1.60 6.60 -3.02
CA ASP A 47 -1.63 5.22 -3.49
C ASP A 47 -2.72 4.43 -2.74
N ALA A 48 -3.26 3.40 -3.39
CA ALA A 48 -4.33 2.60 -2.82
C ALA A 48 -3.95 1.93 -1.49
N ILE A 49 -2.65 1.77 -1.22
CA ILE A 49 -2.12 1.30 0.07
C ILE A 49 -2.50 2.26 1.21
N HIS A 50 -2.32 3.58 1.03
CA HIS A 50 -2.67 4.56 2.07
C HIS A 50 -4.17 4.60 2.32
N VAL A 51 -4.98 4.52 1.25
CA VAL A 51 -6.44 4.46 1.37
C VAL A 51 -6.88 3.21 2.13
N ALA A 52 -6.29 2.05 1.82
CA ALA A 52 -6.60 0.80 2.51
C ALA A 52 -6.18 0.83 3.99
N ALA A 53 -4.99 1.37 4.30
CA ALA A 53 -4.51 1.51 5.68
C ALA A 53 -5.45 2.40 6.51
N GLN A 54 -5.89 3.54 5.96
CA GLN A 54 -6.84 4.45 6.60
C GLN A 54 -8.21 3.79 6.82
N GLU A 55 -8.70 3.02 5.85
CA GLU A 55 -9.98 2.31 5.97
C GLU A 55 -9.93 1.19 7.03
N ILE A 56 -8.79 0.51 7.17
CA ILE A 56 -8.56 -0.48 8.23
C ILE A 56 -8.51 0.23 9.58
N MET A 57 -7.78 1.35 9.71
CA MET A 57 -7.72 2.12 10.95
C MET A 57 -9.10 2.60 11.43
N LYS A 58 -10.01 2.95 10.51
CA LYS A 58 -11.39 3.31 10.86
C LYS A 58 -12.24 2.16 11.38
N LYS A 59 -11.84 0.91 11.11
CA LYS A 59 -12.60 -0.31 11.45
C LYS A 59 -12.02 -1.05 12.66
N MET A 60 -10.90 -0.57 13.21
CA MET A 60 -10.36 -1.02 14.50
C MET A 60 -11.00 -0.22 15.63
#